data_AF-A0A0F9FQ99-F1
#
_entry.id   AF-A0A0F9FQ99-F1
#
_cell.length_a   1.000
_cell.length_b   1.000
_cell.length_c   1.000
_cell.angle_alpha   90.00
_cell.angle_beta   90.00
_cell.angle_gamma   90.00
#
_symmetry.space_group_name_H-M   'P 1'
#
loop_
_entity.id
_entity.type
_entity.pdbx_description
1 polymer ?
#
loop_
_entity_poly.entity_id
_entity_poly.type
_entity_poly.pdbx_seq_one_letter_code
_entity_poly.pdbx_strand_id
1 'polypeptide(L)'
;KPILSGKGASILVRKNIFWELGGFDENFSVSFEDVEIGWKSWLWNYKVMIVPNSIVIHLAGKTTSQLKEKTQFHGVKNTLVLVLTFFEFSYILRALFMLIFSNVLKKSLGNRIGKNSKKIQEFPTYRTIFKGICWVIRNYKYIQSKRRETNSRRVLTTQKLIEMGLISYSD
;
A
#
# COMPACT_ATOMS: atom_id res chain seq x y z
N LYS A 1 20.50 -2.43 0.00
CA LYS A 1 19.87 -1.09 0.21
C LYS A 1 18.53 -1.28 0.94
N PRO A 2 18.16 -0.42 1.91
CA PRO A 2 16.81 -0.41 2.48
C PRO A 2 15.74 -0.11 1.43
N ILE A 3 14.61 -0.80 1.51
CA ILE A 3 13.39 -0.54 0.71
C ILE A 3 12.17 -0.61 1.64
N LEU A 4 11.05 0.02 1.28
CA LEU A 4 9.83 -0.09 2.09
C LEU A 4 9.30 -1.53 2.12
N SER A 5 9.11 -2.09 0.93
CA SER A 5 8.68 -3.47 0.73
C SER A 5 9.19 -4.04 -0.59
N GLY A 6 9.25 -5.37 -0.68
CA GLY A 6 9.49 -6.10 -1.92
C GLY A 6 8.20 -6.36 -2.70
N LYS A 7 8.30 -6.99 -3.87
CA LYS A 7 7.12 -7.55 -4.55
C LYS A 7 6.79 -8.91 -3.96
N GLY A 8 5.51 -9.19 -3.72
CA GLY A 8 5.06 -10.48 -3.16
C GLY A 8 5.67 -11.73 -3.83
N ALA A 9 5.93 -11.68 -5.13
CA ALA A 9 6.56 -12.76 -5.90
C ALA A 9 8.05 -13.05 -5.57
N SER A 10 8.71 -12.20 -4.77
CA SER A 10 10.16 -12.28 -4.52
C SER A 10 10.57 -11.82 -3.11
N ILE A 11 9.74 -12.10 -2.09
CA ILE A 11 10.05 -11.80 -0.69
C ILE A 11 10.45 -13.07 0.05
N LEU A 12 11.48 -12.96 0.89
CA LEU A 12 11.85 -13.98 1.88
C LEU A 12 11.79 -13.35 3.28
N VAL A 13 11.10 -14.00 4.20
CA VAL A 13 10.92 -13.56 5.59
C VAL A 13 11.16 -14.73 6.54
N ARG A 14 11.79 -14.48 7.69
CA ARG A 14 11.96 -15.52 8.71
C ARG A 14 10.60 -15.90 9.27
N LYS A 15 10.34 -17.20 9.43
CA LYS A 15 9.04 -17.74 9.88
C LYS A 15 8.54 -17.08 11.17
N ASN A 16 9.41 -16.96 12.18
CA ASN A 16 9.06 -16.34 13.46
C ASN A 16 8.66 -14.86 13.29
N ILE A 17 9.42 -14.09 12.51
CA ILE A 17 9.11 -12.68 12.23
C ILE A 17 7.78 -12.55 11.47
N PHE A 18 7.53 -13.41 10.48
CA PHE A 18 6.26 -13.39 9.73
C PHE A 18 5.04 -13.56 10.63
N TRP A 19 5.08 -14.53 11.54
CA TRP A 19 3.99 -14.77 12.48
C TRP A 19 3.91 -13.70 13.56
N GLU A 20 5.04 -13.14 14.00
CA GLU A 20 5.05 -12.02 14.91
C GLU A 20 4.32 -10.82 14.29
N LEU A 21 4.59 -10.51 13.01
CA LEU A 21 3.93 -9.46 12.23
C LEU A 21 2.44 -9.73 11.98
N GLY A 22 1.90 -10.89 12.36
CA GLY A 22 0.49 -11.26 12.17
C GLY A 22 0.17 -11.87 10.81
N GLY A 23 1.18 -12.26 10.03
CA GLY A 23 1.01 -12.86 8.71
C GLY A 23 0.38 -11.90 7.69
N PHE A 24 -0.22 -12.46 6.64
CA PHE A 24 -0.97 -11.67 5.65
C PHE A 24 -2.39 -11.41 6.15
N ASP A 25 -2.86 -10.18 6.00
CA ASP A 25 -4.24 -9.82 6.31
C ASP A 25 -5.19 -10.30 5.21
N GLU A 26 -6.18 -11.11 5.57
CA GLU A 26 -7.19 -11.64 4.64
C GLU A 26 -8.02 -10.54 3.95
N ASN A 27 -8.12 -9.36 4.56
CA ASN A 27 -8.77 -8.19 3.94
C ASN A 27 -7.95 -7.62 2.78
N PHE A 28 -6.66 -7.94 2.67
CA PHE A 28 -5.77 -7.59 1.56
C PHE A 28 -5.75 -8.71 0.50
N SER A 29 -6.92 -9.12 0.03
CA SER A 29 -7.04 -10.27 -0.88
C SER A 29 -6.43 -10.05 -2.28
N VAL A 30 -6.22 -8.79 -2.69
CA VAL A 30 -5.58 -8.41 -3.96
C VAL A 30 -4.81 -7.10 -3.78
N SER A 31 -3.51 -7.12 -4.07
CA SER A 31 -2.59 -5.97 -4.06
C SER A 31 -2.32 -5.39 -2.67
N PHE A 32 -1.11 -4.88 -2.48
CA PHE A 32 -0.64 -4.18 -1.27
C PHE A 32 -0.49 -5.07 -0.02
N GLU A 33 -0.75 -6.37 -0.09
CA GLU A 33 -0.43 -7.32 0.99
C GLU A 33 1.08 -7.35 1.29
N ASP A 34 1.88 -7.21 0.23
CA ASP A 34 3.34 -7.08 0.31
C ASP A 34 3.76 -5.75 0.94
N VAL A 35 3.14 -4.64 0.53
CA VAL A 35 3.39 -3.31 1.12
C VAL A 35 3.01 -3.28 2.60
N GLU A 36 1.90 -3.91 2.98
CA GLU A 36 1.42 -3.95 4.36
C GLU A 36 2.46 -4.58 5.29
N ILE A 37 2.92 -5.79 4.96
CA ILE A 37 3.88 -6.51 5.81
C ILE A 37 5.26 -5.82 5.83
N GLY A 38 5.68 -5.26 4.70
CA GLY A 38 6.96 -4.54 4.60
C GLY A 38 6.97 -3.26 5.43
N TRP A 39 5.90 -2.47 5.35
CA TRP A 39 5.78 -1.25 6.16
C TRP A 39 5.65 -1.58 7.64
N LYS A 40 4.83 -2.57 8.02
CA LYS A 40 4.70 -3.01 9.40
C LYS A 40 6.03 -3.49 9.98
N SER A 41 6.86 -4.17 9.18
CA SER A 41 8.22 -4.56 9.55
C SER A 41 9.05 -3.36 10.01
N TRP A 42 9.07 -2.28 9.21
CA TRP A 42 9.77 -1.05 9.58
C TRP A 42 9.24 -0.41 10.86
N LEU A 43 7.92 -0.33 11.01
CA LEU A 43 7.31 0.23 12.22
C LEU A 43 7.74 -0.51 13.48
N TRP A 44 7.97 -1.82 13.39
CA TRP A 44 8.41 -2.67 14.50
C TRP A 44 9.93 -2.90 14.53
N ASN A 45 10.70 -2.00 13.91
CA ASN A 45 12.17 -2.01 13.91
C ASN A 45 12.84 -3.21 13.20
N TYR A 46 12.09 -3.93 12.35
CA TYR A 46 12.67 -4.85 11.38
C TYR A 46 13.06 -4.10 10.11
N LYS A 47 14.09 -4.58 9.41
CA LYS A 47 14.59 -3.96 8.18
C LYS A 47 14.16 -4.78 6.97
N VAL A 48 13.68 -4.10 5.94
CA VAL A 48 13.44 -4.70 4.62
C VAL A 48 14.55 -4.26 3.67
N MET A 49 15.24 -5.23 3.09
CA MET A 49 16.46 -5.00 2.32
C MET A 49 16.35 -5.64 0.94
N ILE A 50 16.78 -4.93 -0.10
CA ILE A 50 16.94 -5.52 -1.44
C ILE A 50 18.27 -6.28 -1.53
N VAL A 51 18.22 -7.47 -2.13
CA VAL A 51 19.38 -8.30 -2.49
C VAL A 51 19.54 -8.26 -4.01
N PRO A 52 20.40 -7.39 -4.57
CA PRO A 52 20.44 -7.13 -6.02
C PRO A 52 20.89 -8.34 -6.84
N ASN A 53 21.65 -9.26 -6.24
CA ASN A 53 22.13 -10.48 -6.91
C ASN A 53 21.07 -11.59 -6.97
N SER A 54 19.94 -11.44 -6.28
CA SER A 54 18.84 -12.41 -6.29
C SER A 54 17.79 -11.99 -7.31
N ILE A 55 17.78 -12.64 -8.48
CA ILE A 55 16.92 -12.26 -9.61
C ILE A 55 15.79 -13.30 -9.77
N VAL A 56 14.55 -12.81 -9.76
CA VAL A 56 13.33 -13.61 -10.01
C VAL A 56 12.60 -13.03 -11.22
N ILE A 57 12.28 -13.88 -12.21
CA ILE A 57 11.52 -13.48 -13.39
C ILE A 57 10.03 -13.74 -13.14
N HIS A 58 9.24 -12.67 -13.00
CA HIS A 58 7.80 -12.75 -12.80
C HIS A 58 7.02 -12.28 -14.03
N LEU A 59 6.25 -13.18 -14.64
CA LEU A 59 5.40 -12.87 -15.79
C LEU A 59 4.10 -12.19 -15.33
N ALA A 60 4.10 -10.86 -15.32
CA ALA A 60 2.95 -10.06 -14.88
C ALA A 60 1.79 -10.04 -15.91
N GLY A 61 0.55 -9.84 -15.42
CA GLY A 61 -0.58 -9.36 -16.24
C GLY A 61 -1.68 -10.36 -16.61
N LYS A 62 -1.52 -11.66 -16.32
CA LYS A 62 -2.60 -12.65 -16.55
C LYS A 62 -3.77 -12.50 -15.57
N THR A 63 -3.51 -12.40 -14.27
CA THR A 63 -4.56 -12.29 -13.25
C THR A 63 -5.18 -10.90 -13.19
N THR A 64 -4.38 -9.85 -13.37
CA THR A 64 -4.82 -8.45 -13.28
C THR A 64 -5.75 -8.05 -14.42
N SER A 65 -5.59 -8.62 -15.61
CA SER A 65 -6.46 -8.33 -16.76
C SER A 65 -7.86 -8.90 -16.58
N GLN A 66 -7.99 -10.06 -15.92
CA GLN A 66 -9.27 -10.70 -15.61
C GLN A 66 -10.01 -10.05 -14.44
N LEU A 67 -9.26 -9.48 -13.46
CA LEU A 67 -9.81 -8.91 -12.23
C LEU A 67 -9.69 -7.39 -12.17
N LYS A 68 -9.83 -6.70 -13.30
CA LYS A 68 -9.53 -5.26 -13.42
C LYS A 68 -10.32 -4.38 -12.45
N GLU A 69 -11.65 -4.52 -12.38
CA GLU A 69 -12.48 -3.73 -11.44
C GLU A 69 -12.13 -4.04 -9.98
N LYS A 70 -11.97 -5.34 -9.66
CA LYS A 70 -11.59 -5.79 -8.31
C LYS A 70 -10.24 -5.23 -7.90
N THR A 71 -9.24 -5.28 -8.79
CA THR A 71 -7.89 -4.76 -8.53
C THR A 71 -7.91 -3.25 -8.27
N GLN A 72 -8.70 -2.48 -9.03
CA GLN A 72 -8.83 -1.04 -8.79
C GLN A 72 -9.51 -0.72 -7.46
N PHE A 73 -10.61 -1.42 -7.14
CA PHE A 73 -11.31 -1.23 -5.86
C PHE A 73 -10.40 -1.59 -4.68
N HIS A 74 -9.78 -2.76 -4.71
CA HIS A 74 -8.87 -3.19 -3.66
C HIS A 74 -7.63 -2.29 -3.57
N GLY A 75 -7.10 -1.79 -4.71
CA GLY A 75 -6.01 -0.83 -4.71
C GLY A 75 -6.34 0.43 -3.92
N VAL A 76 -7.46 1.10 -4.24
CA VAL A 76 -7.90 2.29 -3.48
C VAL A 76 -8.15 1.94 -2.01
N LYS A 77 -8.93 0.89 -1.76
CA LYS A 77 -9.32 0.48 -0.41
C LYS A 77 -8.09 0.20 0.45
N ASN A 78 -7.14 -0.58 -0.06
CA ASN A 78 -5.94 -1.01 0.66
C ASN A 78 -5.00 0.17 0.91
N THR A 79 -4.80 1.09 -0.05
CA THR A 79 -4.01 2.31 0.19
C THR A 79 -4.63 3.17 1.30
N LEU A 80 -5.96 3.35 1.31
CA LEU A 80 -6.64 4.08 2.39
C LEU A 80 -6.45 3.38 3.75
N VAL A 81 -6.57 2.05 3.81
CA VAL A 81 -6.35 1.27 5.03
C VAL A 81 -4.91 1.44 5.52
N LEU A 82 -3.91 1.36 4.64
CA LEU A 82 -2.50 1.58 5.00
C LEU A 82 -2.28 2.97 5.57
N VAL A 83 -2.79 4.02 4.91
CA VAL A 83 -2.66 5.39 5.40
C VAL A 83 -3.27 5.54 6.80
N LEU A 84 -4.50 5.06 6.99
CA LEU A 84 -5.23 5.18 8.25
C LEU A 84 -4.66 4.31 9.37
N THR A 85 -3.95 3.23 9.04
CA THR A 85 -3.36 2.32 10.03
C THR A 85 -1.95 2.74 10.41
N PHE A 86 -1.11 3.11 9.43
CA PHE A 86 0.34 3.20 9.60
C PHE A 86 0.88 4.64 9.71
N PHE A 87 0.16 5.67 9.27
CA PHE A 87 0.57 7.04 9.58
C PHE A 87 0.19 7.43 11.00
N GLU A 88 1.03 8.22 11.66
CA GLU A 88 0.63 8.94 12.88
C GLU A 88 -0.43 10.00 12.56
N PHE A 89 -1.25 10.32 13.56
CA PHE A 89 -2.49 11.08 13.35
C PHE A 89 -2.28 12.44 12.67
N SER A 90 -1.21 13.15 13.04
CA SER A 90 -0.82 14.45 12.47
C SER A 90 -0.57 14.41 10.95
N TYR A 91 -0.23 13.25 10.40
CA TYR A 91 0.13 13.10 9.00
C TYR A 91 -1.00 12.53 8.12
N ILE A 92 -2.03 11.92 8.74
CA ILE A 92 -3.12 11.26 8.01
C ILE A 92 -3.84 12.23 7.07
N LEU A 93 -4.23 13.40 7.56
CA LEU A 93 -4.99 14.36 6.74
C LEU A 93 -4.18 14.81 5.52
N ARG A 94 -2.89 15.08 5.71
CA ARG A 94 -1.97 15.44 4.62
C ARG A 94 -1.78 14.29 3.63
N ALA A 95 -1.60 13.06 4.11
CA ALA A 95 -1.48 11.88 3.26
C ALA A 95 -2.75 11.62 2.44
N LEU A 96 -3.93 11.71 3.06
CA LEU A 96 -5.21 11.56 2.36
C LEU A 96 -5.42 12.66 1.31
N PHE A 97 -5.09 13.91 1.65
CA PHE A 97 -5.16 15.02 0.70
C PHE A 97 -4.25 14.77 -0.52
N MET A 98 -2.99 14.40 -0.29
CA MET A 98 -2.02 14.11 -1.35
C MET A 98 -2.41 12.87 -2.19
N LEU A 99 -3.00 11.84 -1.57
CA LEU A 99 -3.51 10.67 -2.27
C LEU A 99 -4.67 11.04 -3.22
N ILE A 100 -5.63 11.84 -2.74
CA ILE A 100 -6.75 12.30 -3.57
C ILE A 100 -6.24 13.21 -4.68
N PHE A 101 -5.40 14.19 -4.33
CA PHE A 101 -4.83 15.15 -5.27
C PHE A 101 -4.03 14.45 -6.39
N SER A 102 -3.14 13.52 -6.03
CA SER A 102 -2.33 12.79 -7.01
C SER A 102 -3.18 11.92 -7.95
N ASN A 103 -4.26 11.30 -7.46
CA ASN A 103 -5.17 10.52 -8.31
C ASN A 103 -5.96 11.42 -9.27
N VAL A 104 -6.42 12.60 -8.83
CA VAL A 104 -7.10 13.59 -9.69
C VAL A 104 -6.14 14.13 -10.75
N LEU A 105 -4.91 14.49 -10.34
CA LEU A 105 -3.88 15.01 -11.25
C LEU A 105 -3.50 13.98 -12.32
N LYS A 106 -3.23 12.73 -11.90
CA LYS A 106 -2.90 11.63 -12.81
C LYS A 106 -4.02 11.33 -13.80
N LYS A 107 -5.30 11.41 -13.38
CA LYS A 107 -6.44 11.27 -14.29
C LYS A 107 -6.54 12.44 -15.29
N SER A 108 -6.37 13.67 -14.81
CA SER A 108 -6.41 14.88 -15.66
C SER A 108 -5.28 14.89 -16.70
N LEU A 109 -4.06 14.52 -16.30
CA LEU A 109 -2.89 14.44 -17.17
C LEU A 109 -2.90 13.19 -18.07
N GLY A 110 -3.35 12.05 -17.55
CA GLY A 110 -3.49 10.81 -18.31
C GLY A 110 -4.46 10.94 -19.49
N ASN A 111 -5.53 11.73 -19.31
CA ASN A 111 -6.44 12.09 -20.41
C ASN A 111 -5.78 12.96 -21.49
N ARG A 112 -4.67 13.66 -21.19
CA ARG A 112 -3.93 14.49 -22.17
C ARG A 112 -2.83 13.70 -22.90
N ILE A 113 -2.25 12.68 -22.28
CA ILE A 113 -1.11 11.91 -22.82
C ILE A 113 -1.55 10.59 -23.51
N GLY A 114 -2.78 10.13 -23.25
CA GLY A 114 -3.25 8.77 -23.53
C GLY A 114 -3.72 8.41 -24.94
N LYS A 115 -3.15 8.95 -26.03
CA LYS A 115 -3.50 8.47 -27.39
C LYS A 115 -2.59 7.36 -27.95
N ASN A 116 -1.38 7.13 -27.44
CA ASN A 116 -0.39 6.28 -28.14
C ASN A 116 0.27 5.12 -27.35
N SER A 117 -0.17 4.76 -26.14
CA SER A 117 0.50 3.70 -25.36
C SER A 117 -0.45 2.61 -24.87
N LYS A 118 -0.41 1.42 -25.51
CA LYS A 118 -1.22 0.21 -25.25
C LYS A 118 -1.04 -0.47 -23.87
N LYS A 119 -0.61 0.24 -22.84
CA LYS A 119 -0.46 -0.33 -21.48
C LYS A 119 -0.62 0.72 -20.39
N ILE A 120 -1.70 1.50 -20.44
CA ILE A 120 -2.00 2.45 -19.38
C ILE A 120 -2.64 1.69 -18.21
N GLN A 121 -2.02 1.78 -17.04
CA GLN A 121 -2.64 1.45 -15.78
C GLN A 121 -3.86 2.36 -15.61
N GLU A 122 -5.05 1.83 -15.87
CA GLU A 122 -6.27 2.63 -15.81
C GLU A 122 -6.49 3.13 -14.38
N PHE A 123 -6.57 4.46 -14.26
CA PHE A 123 -6.83 5.14 -13.00
C PHE A 123 -8.21 4.78 -12.44
N PRO A 124 -8.33 4.67 -11.11
CA PRO A 124 -9.62 4.34 -10.49
C PRO A 124 -10.67 5.40 -10.83
N THR A 125 -11.90 4.94 -11.11
CA THR A 125 -13.03 5.85 -11.32
C THR A 125 -13.44 6.53 -10.02
N TYR A 126 -14.14 7.66 -10.09
CA TYR A 126 -14.69 8.32 -8.90
C TYR A 126 -15.63 7.41 -8.10
N ARG A 127 -16.39 6.54 -8.80
CA ARG A 127 -17.24 5.51 -8.17
C ARG A 127 -16.41 4.52 -7.35
N THR A 128 -15.26 4.09 -7.87
CA THR A 128 -14.33 3.19 -7.17
C THR A 128 -13.74 3.86 -5.93
N ILE A 129 -13.36 5.14 -6.04
CA ILE A 129 -12.86 5.94 -4.91
C ILE A 129 -13.93 6.04 -3.81
N PHE A 130 -15.14 6.41 -4.18
CA PHE A 130 -16.26 6.51 -3.26
C PHE A 130 -16.57 5.17 -2.57
N LYS A 131 -16.62 4.07 -3.32
CA LYS A 131 -16.78 2.71 -2.76
C LYS A 131 -15.69 2.40 -1.72
N GLY A 132 -14.43 2.75 -2.00
CA GLY A 132 -13.31 2.57 -1.07
C GLY A 132 -13.49 3.35 0.23
N ILE A 133 -13.86 4.63 0.14
CA ILE A 133 -14.15 5.48 1.30
C ILE A 133 -15.33 4.91 2.11
N CYS A 134 -16.43 4.51 1.45
CA CYS A 134 -17.56 3.88 2.13
C CYS A 134 -17.16 2.59 2.84
N TRP A 135 -16.28 1.78 2.25
CA TRP A 135 -15.78 0.57 2.89
C TRP A 135 -15.00 0.90 4.16
N VAL A 136 -14.11 1.89 4.10
CA VAL A 136 -13.34 2.36 5.27
C VAL A 136 -14.26 2.80 6.40
N ILE A 137 -15.27 3.62 6.11
CA ILE A 137 -16.23 4.11 7.10
C ILE A 137 -17.00 2.94 7.73
N ARG A 138 -17.48 1.98 6.92
CA ARG A 138 -18.20 0.80 7.40
C ARG A 138 -17.33 -0.13 8.24
N ASN A 139 -16.03 -0.20 7.95
CA ASN A 139 -15.07 -1.10 8.61
C ASN A 139 -14.14 -0.36 9.59
N TYR A 140 -14.59 0.76 10.17
CA TYR A 140 -13.77 1.57 11.06
C TYR A 140 -13.22 0.80 12.27
N LYS A 141 -13.97 -0.18 12.81
CA LYS A 141 -13.54 -1.02 13.94
C LYS A 141 -12.33 -1.88 13.57
N TYR A 142 -12.34 -2.45 12.36
CA TYR A 142 -11.20 -3.20 11.84
C TYR A 142 -9.95 -2.31 11.73
N ILE A 143 -10.10 -1.12 11.14
CA ILE A 143 -9.00 -0.14 11.01
C ILE A 143 -8.48 0.29 12.38
N GLN A 144 -9.39 0.57 13.32
CA GLN A 144 -9.02 0.94 14.69
C GLN A 144 -8.27 -0.19 15.40
N SER A 145 -8.70 -1.44 15.24
CA SER A 145 -8.02 -2.62 15.80
C SER A 145 -6.60 -2.75 15.25
N LYS A 146 -6.46 -2.76 13.92
CA LYS A 146 -5.16 -2.81 13.22
C LYS A 146 -4.24 -1.67 13.62
N ARG A 147 -4.79 -0.46 13.80
CA ARG A 147 -4.03 0.73 14.23
C ARG A 147 -3.52 0.57 15.66
N ARG A 148 -4.36 0.08 16.59
CA ARG A 148 -3.96 -0.20 17.97
C ARG A 148 -2.87 -1.26 18.03
N GLU A 149 -3.06 -2.37 17.31
CA GLU A 149 -2.09 -3.45 17.20
C GLU A 149 -0.74 -2.90 16.72
N THR A 150 -0.74 -2.20 15.58
CA THR A 150 0.48 -1.65 14.98
C THR A 150 1.18 -0.67 15.91
N ASN A 151 0.43 0.25 16.53
CA ASN A 151 0.99 1.28 17.38
C ASN A 151 1.45 0.77 18.75
N SER A 152 0.90 -0.36 19.24
CA SER A 152 1.34 -0.94 20.52
C SER A 152 2.80 -1.39 20.52
N ARG A 153 3.36 -1.68 19.34
CA ARG A 153 4.75 -2.10 19.14
C ARG A 153 5.53 -1.15 18.22
N ARG A 154 4.99 0.04 17.93
CA ARG A 154 5.65 1.00 17.04
C ARG A 154 6.93 1.51 17.70
N VAL A 155 8.04 1.35 16.99
CA VAL A 155 9.35 1.90 17.32
C VAL A 155 9.71 3.06 16.40
N LEU A 156 9.44 2.94 15.08
CA LEU A 156 9.74 4.00 14.12
C LEU A 156 8.55 4.93 13.88
N THR A 157 8.80 6.23 13.91
CA THR A 157 7.81 7.27 13.59
C THR A 157 7.64 7.42 12.09
N THR A 158 6.51 7.99 11.69
CA THR A 158 6.22 8.35 10.29
C THR A 158 7.30 9.28 9.74
N GLN A 159 7.66 10.29 10.54
CA GLN A 159 8.72 11.24 10.22
C GLN A 159 10.04 10.53 9.90
N LYS A 160 10.41 9.53 10.72
CA LYS A 160 11.66 8.80 10.51
C LYS A 160 11.65 8.01 9.20
N LEU A 161 10.52 7.38 8.85
CA LEU A 161 10.38 6.67 7.59
C LEU A 161 10.44 7.61 6.38
N ILE A 162 9.91 8.83 6.51
CA ILE A 162 10.02 9.88 5.48
C ILE A 162 11.48 10.34 5.32
N GLU A 163 12.20 10.61 6.42
CA GLU A 163 13.61 10.98 6.41
C GLU A 163 14.50 9.91 5.77
N MET A 164 14.15 8.64 5.97
CA MET A 164 14.84 7.50 5.34
C MET A 164 14.48 7.32 3.86
N GLY A 165 13.53 8.12 3.32
CA GLY A 165 13.05 8.02 1.95
C GLY A 165 12.29 6.72 1.67
N LEU A 166 11.73 6.08 2.70
CA LEU A 166 10.98 4.83 2.56
C LEU A 166 9.52 5.09 2.19
N ILE A 167 8.95 6.23 2.63
CA ILE A 167 7.57 6.63 2.35
C ILE A 167 7.51 8.11 2.00
N SER A 168 6.50 8.49 1.22
CA SER A 168 6.09 9.87 1.01
C SER A 168 4.57 10.00 1.18
N TYR A 169 4.06 11.24 1.18
CA TYR A 169 2.62 11.49 1.24
C TYR A 169 1.88 11.11 -0.06
N SER A 170 2.60 10.80 -1.13
CA SER A 170 2.06 10.54 -2.48
C SER A 170 2.23 9.10 -2.97
N ASP A 171 2.87 8.24 -2.17
CA ASP A 171 3.07 6.81 -2.47
C ASP A 171 1.84 5.98 -2.05
#